data_AF-A0A926BF27-F1
#
_entry.id   AF-A0A926BF27-F1
#
_cell.length_a   1.000
_cell.length_b   1.000
_cell.length_c   1.000
_cell.angle_alpha   90.00
_cell.angle_beta   90.00
_cell.angle_gamma   90.00
#
_symmetry.space_group_name_H-M   'P 1'
#
loop_
_entity.id
_entity.type
_entity.pdbx_description
1 polymer ?
#
loop_
_entity_poly.entity_id
_entity_poly.type
_entity_poly.pdbx_seq_one_letter_code
_entity_poly.pdbx_strand_id
1 'polypeptide(L)'
;MARIAWDNMKPATRAKLIELLNNAPGDADLANLRPSGMSKDDADRALFQEASRWPDIVRAQKTDAEKARRAKYHHSPWHYYDVFFEETSGGVIKERTDKKNEAENAVERLGVLTAQLGNPSLPAGERAVALAWIEHLVGDVHTPLHNVARISESEPDGDQGGNLFKLEKNPAPGKQYAENLHSFWDDLPASQFPSPPGEDPEARIGRIAQAATFLLPKALFERAGLTQTGQYSQWNREGAEVAIAKVYPNLKRNELPDAAYTQEAKNTAMVALAKAGYRLAATLETALGNKK
;
A
#
# COMPACT_ATOMS: atom_id res chain seq x y z
N MET A 1 -1.80 0.53 7.69
CA MET A 1 -0.67 -0.40 7.58
C MET A 1 0.53 0.08 8.39
N ALA A 2 1.04 1.30 8.16
CA ALA A 2 2.16 1.88 8.92
C ALA A 2 1.99 1.83 10.45
N ARG A 3 0.78 2.05 10.98
CA ARG A 3 0.51 1.89 12.42
C ARG A 3 0.87 0.51 12.98
N ILE A 4 0.48 -0.55 12.27
CA ILE A 4 0.82 -1.94 12.64
C ILE A 4 2.34 -2.11 12.63
N ALA A 5 3.01 -1.58 11.61
CA ALA A 5 4.46 -1.67 11.50
C ALA A 5 5.15 -0.96 12.67
N TRP A 6 4.75 0.28 12.97
CA TRP A 6 5.24 1.05 14.11
C TRP A 6 5.15 0.23 15.39
N ASP A 7 3.95 -0.26 15.72
CA ASP A 7 3.68 -1.01 16.95
C ASP A 7 4.49 -2.31 17.06
N ASN A 8 5.01 -2.84 15.95
CA ASN A 8 5.81 -4.07 15.88
C ASN A 8 7.33 -3.85 15.69
N MET A 9 7.82 -2.61 15.72
CA MET A 9 9.25 -2.28 15.68
C MET A 9 9.84 -1.98 17.07
N LYS A 10 11.16 -2.20 17.24
CA LYS A 10 11.90 -1.81 18.44
C LYS A 10 11.92 -0.27 18.59
N PRO A 11 11.91 0.26 19.83
CA PRO A 11 12.01 1.71 20.07
C PRO A 11 13.20 2.38 19.39
N ALA A 12 14.37 1.71 19.37
CA ALA A 12 15.56 2.23 18.70
C ALA A 12 15.40 2.36 17.18
N THR A 13 14.66 1.44 16.55
CA THR A 13 14.33 1.52 15.12
C THR A 13 13.40 2.72 14.87
N ARG A 14 12.32 2.84 15.66
CA ARG A 14 11.38 3.97 15.58
C ARG A 14 12.10 5.32 15.69
N ALA A 15 12.99 5.47 16.68
CA ALA A 15 13.74 6.71 16.88
C ALA A 15 14.60 7.09 15.65
N LYS A 16 15.32 6.12 15.06
CA LYS A 16 16.11 6.34 13.84
C LYS A 16 15.24 6.73 12.64
N LEU A 17 14.08 6.11 12.46
CA LEU A 17 13.16 6.44 11.37
C LEU A 17 12.66 7.88 11.48
N ILE A 18 12.31 8.32 12.69
CA ILE A 18 11.92 9.71 12.96
C ILE A 18 13.07 10.69 12.74
N GLU A 19 14.28 10.32 13.13
CA GLU A 19 15.47 11.13 12.84
C GLU A 19 15.65 11.33 11.33
N LEU A 20 15.48 10.27 10.53
CA LEU A 20 15.52 10.38 9.07
C LEU A 20 14.41 11.31 8.55
N LEU A 21 13.16 11.12 8.96
CA LEU A 21 12.03 11.95 8.51
C LEU A 21 12.20 13.43 8.88
N ASN A 22 12.78 13.73 10.05
CA ASN A 22 13.11 15.10 10.45
C ASN A 22 14.20 15.75 9.57
N ASN A 23 15.06 14.94 8.94
CA ASN A 23 16.12 15.37 8.04
C ASN A 23 15.72 15.26 6.55
N ALA A 24 14.43 15.05 6.26
CA ALA A 24 13.94 15.03 4.90
C ALA A 24 14.19 16.38 4.19
N PRO A 25 14.39 16.39 2.86
CA PRO A 25 14.55 17.63 2.11
C PRO A 25 13.36 18.57 2.32
N GLY A 26 13.61 19.86 2.50
CA GLY A 26 12.54 20.84 2.72
C GLY A 26 11.53 20.90 1.56
N ASP A 27 11.99 20.69 0.32
CA ASP A 27 11.12 20.65 -0.86
C ASP A 27 10.23 19.39 -0.94
N ALA A 28 10.52 18.36 -0.12
CA ALA A 28 9.68 17.17 0.01
C ALA A 28 8.48 17.41 0.98
N ASP A 29 8.54 18.37 1.90
CA ASP A 29 7.55 18.59 2.98
C ASP A 29 7.24 17.36 3.87
N LEU A 30 8.06 16.31 3.83
CA LEU A 30 7.83 15.12 4.66
C LEU A 30 7.76 15.44 6.15
N ALA A 31 8.68 16.26 6.67
CA ALA A 31 8.68 16.68 8.07
C ALA A 31 7.45 17.54 8.44
N ASN A 32 6.85 18.22 7.47
CA ASN A 32 5.67 19.08 7.67
C ASN A 32 4.39 18.25 7.86
N LEU A 33 4.43 16.94 7.60
CA LEU A 33 3.32 16.03 7.89
C LEU A 33 3.13 15.75 9.39
N ARG A 34 4.07 16.18 10.26
CA ARG A 34 3.95 15.98 11.70
C ARG A 34 2.76 16.79 12.24
N PRO A 35 1.77 16.15 12.90
CA PRO A 35 0.67 16.89 13.49
C PRO A 35 1.11 17.69 14.71
N SER A 36 0.46 18.83 14.93
CA SER A 36 0.63 19.68 16.11
C SER A 36 -0.36 19.34 17.22
N GLY A 37 -0.05 19.70 18.47
CA GLY A 37 -1.00 19.59 19.60
C GLY A 37 -1.11 18.20 20.24
N MET A 38 -0.16 17.30 19.93
CA MET A 38 -0.05 15.95 20.51
C MET A 38 1.19 15.83 21.40
N SER A 39 1.26 14.75 22.19
CA SER A 39 2.51 14.38 22.87
C SER A 39 3.61 14.10 21.84
N LYS A 40 4.88 14.18 22.24
CA LYS A 40 6.00 13.91 21.32
C LYS A 40 5.90 12.50 20.72
N ASP A 41 5.62 11.49 21.53
CA ASP A 41 5.58 10.10 21.08
C ASP A 41 4.40 9.85 20.12
N ASP A 42 3.26 10.50 20.37
CA ASP A 42 2.10 10.44 19.46
C ASP A 42 2.38 11.17 18.15
N ALA A 43 2.97 12.36 18.20
CA ALA A 43 3.32 13.15 17.02
C ALA A 43 4.38 12.44 16.15
N ASP A 44 5.34 11.75 16.78
CA ASP A 44 6.33 10.94 16.07
C ASP A 44 5.68 9.73 15.39
N ARG A 45 4.83 8.99 16.13
CA ARG A 45 4.08 7.87 15.54
C ARG A 45 3.20 8.34 14.37
N ALA A 46 2.53 9.48 14.51
CA ALA A 46 1.68 10.02 13.46
C ALA A 46 2.49 10.52 12.25
N LEU A 47 3.65 11.16 12.46
CA LEU A 47 4.56 11.54 11.36
C LEU A 47 4.98 10.32 10.53
N PHE A 48 5.35 9.22 11.18
CA PHE A 48 5.64 7.96 10.48
C PHE A 48 4.43 7.48 9.67
N GLN A 49 3.24 7.47 10.26
CA GLN A 49 2.03 7.04 9.54
C GLN A 49 1.68 7.94 8.34
N GLU A 50 1.81 9.26 8.47
CA GLU A 50 1.54 10.18 7.36
C GLU A 50 2.59 10.11 6.26
N ALA A 51 3.86 9.80 6.60
CA ALA A 51 4.91 9.56 5.60
C ALA A 51 4.53 8.42 4.64
N SER A 52 3.81 7.40 5.10
CA SER A 52 3.31 6.31 4.23
C SER A 52 2.31 6.77 3.17
N ARG A 53 1.74 7.98 3.27
CA ARG A 53 0.80 8.56 2.30
C ARG A 53 1.47 9.55 1.37
N TRP A 54 2.70 9.95 1.68
CA TRP A 54 3.41 11.01 0.99
C TRP A 54 3.55 10.77 -0.53
N PRO A 55 3.85 9.55 -1.02
CA PRO A 55 3.91 9.29 -2.47
C PRO A 55 2.64 9.62 -3.25
N ASP A 56 1.47 9.55 -2.60
CA ASP A 56 0.21 10.02 -3.18
C ASP A 56 -0.02 11.52 -2.99
N ILE A 57 0.39 12.08 -1.84
CA ILE A 57 0.31 13.53 -1.57
C ILE A 57 1.09 14.32 -2.63
N VAL A 58 2.25 13.84 -3.05
CA VAL A 58 3.09 14.53 -4.07
C VAL A 58 2.48 14.53 -5.48
N ARG A 59 1.32 13.90 -5.68
CA ARG A 59 0.55 14.00 -6.95
C ARG A 59 -0.14 15.37 -7.11
N ALA A 60 -0.28 16.14 -6.03
CA ALA A 60 -0.91 17.47 -6.04
C ALA A 60 -0.18 18.45 -6.98
N GLN A 61 -0.93 19.41 -7.53
CA GLN A 61 -0.43 20.35 -8.55
C GLN A 61 -1.17 21.71 -8.55
N LYS A 62 -1.82 22.07 -7.43
CA LYS A 62 -2.60 23.30 -7.28
C LYS A 62 -1.68 24.52 -7.13
N THR A 63 -0.55 24.38 -6.46
CA THR A 63 0.45 25.45 -6.27
C THR A 63 1.74 25.19 -7.05
N ASP A 64 2.55 26.22 -7.27
CA ASP A 64 3.84 26.04 -7.95
C ASP A 64 4.83 25.20 -7.12
N ALA A 65 4.75 25.29 -5.79
CA ALA A 65 5.51 24.42 -4.89
C ALA A 65 5.09 22.95 -5.04
N GLU A 66 3.78 22.68 -5.14
CA GLU A 66 3.27 21.33 -5.39
C GLU A 66 3.70 20.81 -6.77
N LYS A 67 3.65 21.62 -7.83
CA LYS A 67 4.14 21.22 -9.16
C LYS A 67 5.62 20.88 -9.16
N ALA A 68 6.45 21.68 -8.48
CA ALA A 68 7.88 21.43 -8.36
C ALA A 68 8.15 20.12 -7.58
N ARG A 69 7.42 19.90 -6.47
CA ARG A 69 7.49 18.65 -5.70
C ARG A 69 7.08 17.46 -6.54
N ARG A 70 5.95 17.55 -7.25
CA ARG A 70 5.46 16.50 -8.15
C ARG A 70 6.49 16.16 -9.21
N ALA A 71 7.05 17.16 -9.88
CA ALA A 71 8.06 16.94 -10.92
C ALA A 71 9.30 16.18 -10.42
N LYS A 72 9.64 16.35 -9.14
CA LYS A 72 10.82 15.71 -8.53
C LYS A 72 10.53 14.35 -7.91
N TYR A 73 9.36 14.17 -7.29
CA TYR A 73 9.12 13.06 -6.38
C TYR A 73 7.96 12.15 -6.79
N HIS A 74 7.12 12.52 -7.76
CA HIS A 74 6.02 11.67 -8.20
C HIS A 74 6.48 10.68 -9.27
N HIS A 75 6.30 9.39 -8.99
CA HIS A 75 6.65 8.30 -9.89
C HIS A 75 5.48 7.34 -10.06
N SER A 76 4.61 7.59 -11.05
CA SER A 76 3.39 6.81 -11.28
C SER A 76 3.62 5.28 -11.42
N PRO A 77 4.60 4.81 -12.22
CA PRO A 77 4.81 3.36 -12.41
C PRO A 77 5.28 2.62 -11.16
N TRP A 78 5.82 3.33 -10.16
CA TRP A 78 6.36 2.68 -8.96
C TRP A 78 5.28 2.02 -8.10
N HIS A 79 4.00 2.38 -8.26
CA HIS A 79 2.92 1.92 -7.39
C HIS A 79 2.39 0.51 -7.70
N TYR A 80 2.84 -0.14 -8.77
CA TYR A 80 2.31 -1.43 -9.19
C TYR A 80 3.35 -2.30 -9.90
N TYR A 81 3.01 -3.57 -10.08
CA TYR A 81 3.70 -4.48 -10.99
C TYR A 81 2.71 -5.54 -11.46
N ASP A 82 2.42 -5.60 -12.75
CA ASP A 82 1.33 -6.42 -13.25
C ASP A 82 1.78 -7.83 -13.62
N VAL A 83 1.12 -8.83 -13.03
CA VAL A 83 0.96 -10.14 -13.65
C VAL A 83 -0.21 -10.04 -14.64
N PHE A 84 0.12 -10.01 -15.92
CA PHE A 84 -0.87 -9.97 -16.99
C PHE A 84 -1.53 -11.34 -17.16
N PHE A 85 -2.85 -11.39 -17.18
CA PHE A 85 -3.56 -12.65 -17.39
C PHE A 85 -4.84 -12.46 -18.20
N GLU A 86 -5.25 -13.49 -18.93
CA GLU A 86 -6.53 -13.55 -19.64
C GLU A 86 -7.34 -14.76 -19.17
N GLU A 87 -8.66 -14.64 -19.19
CA GLU A 87 -9.57 -15.75 -18.99
C GLU A 87 -10.11 -16.20 -20.35
N THR A 88 -9.86 -17.47 -20.70
CA THR A 88 -10.29 -18.03 -21.99
C THR A 88 -11.75 -18.50 -21.94
N SER A 89 -12.33 -18.82 -23.10
CA SER A 89 -13.73 -19.23 -23.28
C SER A 89 -14.16 -20.46 -22.46
N GLY A 90 -13.21 -21.21 -21.87
CA GLY A 90 -13.46 -22.35 -20.99
C GLY A 90 -13.20 -22.07 -19.50
N GLY A 91 -13.03 -20.81 -19.09
CA GLY A 91 -12.69 -20.42 -17.72
C GLY A 91 -11.24 -20.72 -17.33
N VAL A 92 -10.39 -21.08 -18.29
CA VAL A 92 -8.96 -21.33 -18.04
C VAL A 92 -8.25 -19.98 -17.97
N ILE A 93 -7.61 -19.71 -16.83
CA ILE A 93 -6.72 -18.56 -16.64
C ILE A 93 -5.38 -18.83 -17.31
N LYS A 94 -4.93 -17.89 -18.13
CA LYS A 94 -3.63 -17.94 -18.80
C LYS A 94 -2.84 -16.66 -18.53
N GLU A 95 -1.65 -16.82 -17.98
CA GLU A 95 -0.69 -15.72 -17.81
C GLU A 95 -0.09 -15.29 -19.16
N ARG A 96 0.08 -13.98 -19.36
CA ARG A 96 0.51 -13.36 -20.61
C ARG A 96 1.90 -12.74 -20.45
N THR A 97 2.93 -13.54 -20.70
CA THR A 97 4.34 -13.13 -20.57
C THR A 97 4.87 -12.30 -21.74
N ASP A 98 4.07 -12.10 -22.79
CA ASP A 98 4.39 -11.23 -23.93
C ASP A 98 4.19 -9.74 -23.60
N LYS A 99 3.39 -9.43 -22.58
CA LYS A 99 3.25 -8.08 -22.02
C LYS A 99 4.41 -7.77 -21.07
N LYS A 100 4.77 -6.49 -21.00
CA LYS A 100 5.91 -6.02 -20.20
C LYS A 100 5.48 -4.89 -19.28
N ASN A 101 5.95 -4.95 -18.05
CA ASN A 101 5.92 -3.84 -17.12
C ASN A 101 6.98 -2.79 -17.47
N GLU A 102 6.80 -1.59 -16.92
CA GLU A 102 7.85 -0.57 -16.90
C GLU A 102 9.08 -1.07 -16.13
N ALA A 103 10.27 -0.61 -16.54
CA ALA A 103 11.53 -1.01 -15.91
C ALA A 103 11.59 -0.59 -14.43
N GLU A 104 11.08 0.61 -14.12
CA GLU A 104 10.87 1.06 -12.75
C GLU A 104 9.43 0.75 -12.34
N ASN A 105 9.28 -0.06 -11.29
CA ASN A 105 8.00 -0.58 -10.82
C ASN A 105 8.08 -0.89 -9.32
N ALA A 106 6.96 -1.29 -8.70
CA ALA A 106 6.91 -1.52 -7.25
C ALA A 106 7.96 -2.53 -6.76
N VAL A 107 8.12 -3.65 -7.46
CA VAL A 107 9.01 -4.75 -7.05
C VAL A 107 10.47 -4.32 -7.12
N GLU A 108 10.88 -3.72 -8.23
CA GLU A 108 12.25 -3.27 -8.43
C GLU A 108 12.58 -2.09 -7.50
N ARG A 109 11.66 -1.13 -7.33
CA ARG A 109 11.85 0.02 -6.44
C ARG A 109 11.91 -0.37 -4.98
N LEU A 110 11.10 -1.32 -4.52
CA LEU A 110 11.24 -1.85 -3.16
C LEU A 110 12.66 -2.39 -2.92
N GLY A 111 13.27 -3.06 -3.89
CA GLY A 111 14.67 -3.49 -3.86
C GLY A 111 15.65 -2.33 -3.69
N VAL A 112 15.61 -1.37 -4.61
CA VAL A 112 16.50 -0.20 -4.65
C VAL A 112 16.36 0.66 -3.40
N LEU A 113 15.14 1.03 -3.04
CA LEU A 113 14.86 1.94 -1.94
C LEU A 113 15.23 1.31 -0.59
N THR A 114 15.00 0.01 -0.39
CA THR A 114 15.41 -0.70 0.83
C THR A 114 16.94 -0.66 0.99
N ALA A 115 17.68 -0.87 -0.09
CA ALA A 115 19.14 -0.77 -0.07
C ALA A 115 19.61 0.66 0.21
N GLN A 116 18.94 1.67 -0.36
CA GLN A 116 19.19 3.09 -0.10
C GLN A 116 18.93 3.45 1.37
N LEU A 117 17.79 3.04 1.95
CA LEU A 117 17.48 3.27 3.35
C LEU A 117 18.56 2.68 4.28
N GLY A 118 19.05 1.49 3.96
CA GLY A 118 20.07 0.78 4.74
C GLY A 118 21.50 1.31 4.54
N ASN A 119 21.76 2.20 3.59
CA ASN A 119 23.11 2.69 3.31
C ASN A 119 23.44 3.95 4.14
N PRO A 120 24.29 3.87 5.18
CA PRO A 120 24.63 5.03 6.00
C PRO A 120 25.52 6.06 5.29
N SER A 121 26.09 5.74 4.12
CA SER A 121 26.88 6.70 3.34
C SER A 121 26.02 7.69 2.55
N LEU A 122 24.72 7.42 2.41
CA LEU A 122 23.80 8.31 1.70
C LEU A 122 23.31 9.42 2.65
N PRO A 123 23.03 10.63 2.11
CA PRO A 123 22.44 11.71 2.89
C PRO A 123 21.16 11.28 3.61
N ALA A 124 20.96 11.74 4.84
CA ALA A 124 19.77 11.41 5.63
C ALA A 124 18.47 11.76 4.89
N GLY A 125 18.44 12.86 4.14
CA GLY A 125 17.28 13.27 3.35
C GLY A 125 16.93 12.31 2.21
N GLU A 126 17.92 11.74 1.51
CA GLU A 126 17.67 10.72 0.48
C GLU A 126 17.11 9.44 1.10
N ARG A 127 17.62 9.07 2.27
CA ARG A 127 17.14 7.90 3.03
C ARG A 127 15.73 8.13 3.59
N ALA A 128 15.36 9.37 3.92
CA ALA A 128 14.02 9.76 4.36
C ALA A 128 12.99 9.65 3.23
N VAL A 129 13.34 10.10 2.02
CA VAL A 129 12.48 9.92 0.84
C VAL A 129 12.31 8.44 0.50
N ALA A 130 13.39 7.65 0.60
CA ALA A 130 13.31 6.21 0.41
C ALA A 130 12.41 5.54 1.46
N LEU A 131 12.49 5.95 2.72
CA LEU A 131 11.60 5.47 3.77
C LEU A 131 10.12 5.70 3.41
N ALA A 132 9.74 6.94 3.06
CA ALA A 132 8.36 7.26 2.72
C ALA A 132 7.83 6.42 1.53
N TRP A 133 8.67 6.20 0.51
CA TRP A 133 8.32 5.32 -0.60
C TRP A 133 8.23 3.85 -0.18
N ILE A 134 9.15 3.31 0.61
CA ILE A 134 9.07 1.92 1.10
C ILE A 134 7.76 1.71 1.87
N GLU A 135 7.44 2.61 2.79
CA GLU A 135 6.20 2.51 3.56
C GLU A 135 4.98 2.44 2.65
N HIS A 136 4.92 3.27 1.62
CA HIS A 136 3.81 3.28 0.67
C HIS A 136 3.76 2.00 -0.18
N LEU A 137 4.88 1.64 -0.81
CA LEU A 137 4.95 0.52 -1.76
C LEU A 137 4.72 -0.84 -1.10
N VAL A 138 5.08 -1.00 0.19
CA VAL A 138 4.71 -2.21 0.94
C VAL A 138 3.18 -2.30 1.09
N GLY A 139 2.48 -1.18 1.22
CA GLY A 139 1.01 -1.16 1.18
C GLY A 139 0.50 -1.59 -0.20
N ASP A 140 0.95 -0.91 -1.24
CA ASP A 140 0.54 -1.14 -2.63
C ASP A 140 0.71 -2.59 -3.06
N VAL A 141 1.90 -3.18 -2.88
CA VAL A 141 2.17 -4.56 -3.32
C VAL A 141 1.33 -5.60 -2.57
N HIS A 142 0.73 -5.24 -1.43
CA HIS A 142 -0.19 -6.11 -0.70
C HIS A 142 -1.66 -5.92 -1.10
N THR A 143 -2.00 -4.85 -1.82
CA THR A 143 -3.32 -4.67 -2.43
C THR A 143 -3.41 -5.54 -3.68
N PRO A 144 -4.33 -6.52 -3.77
CA PRO A 144 -4.34 -7.49 -4.88
C PRO A 144 -4.32 -6.86 -6.28
N LEU A 145 -5.05 -5.77 -6.46
CA LEU A 145 -5.20 -5.08 -7.75
C LEU A 145 -4.01 -4.20 -8.17
N HIS A 146 -3.01 -4.01 -7.32
CA HIS A 146 -1.73 -3.40 -7.71
C HIS A 146 -0.75 -4.42 -8.31
N ASN A 147 -1.16 -5.69 -8.40
CA ASN A 147 -0.30 -6.80 -8.77
C ASN A 147 -0.70 -7.47 -10.10
N VAL A 148 -1.74 -6.98 -10.79
CA VAL A 148 -2.31 -7.64 -11.97
C VAL A 148 -2.86 -6.65 -12.97
N ALA A 149 -2.88 -7.08 -14.22
CA ALA A 149 -3.70 -6.47 -15.25
C ALA A 149 -4.47 -7.55 -16.00
N ARG A 150 -5.80 -7.53 -15.91
CA ARG A 150 -6.66 -8.50 -16.60
C ARG A 150 -6.85 -8.09 -18.05
N ILE A 151 -6.47 -8.95 -18.98
CA ILE A 151 -6.63 -8.76 -20.41
C ILE A 151 -8.01 -9.26 -20.84
N SER A 152 -8.66 -8.48 -21.70
CA SER A 152 -9.92 -8.83 -22.36
C SER A 152 -9.90 -8.37 -23.82
N GLU A 153 -10.89 -8.78 -24.62
CA GLU A 153 -11.02 -8.29 -26.00
C GLU A 153 -11.10 -6.75 -26.07
N SER A 154 -11.77 -6.12 -25.11
CA SER A 154 -11.88 -4.66 -25.02
C SER A 154 -10.66 -3.99 -24.36
N GLU A 155 -9.82 -4.76 -23.67
CA GLU A 155 -8.66 -4.26 -22.92
C GLU A 155 -7.42 -5.11 -23.26
N PRO A 156 -6.92 -5.03 -24.51
CA PRO A 156 -5.81 -5.86 -24.98
C PRO A 156 -4.49 -5.58 -24.25
N ASP A 157 -4.38 -4.42 -23.59
CA ASP A 157 -3.23 -4.02 -22.77
C ASP A 157 -3.48 -4.19 -21.26
N GLY A 158 -4.60 -4.81 -20.89
CA GLY A 158 -5.00 -5.03 -19.51
C GLY A 158 -5.92 -3.93 -18.97
N ASP A 159 -6.65 -4.27 -17.90
CA ASP A 159 -7.66 -3.41 -17.28
C ASP A 159 -7.12 -2.39 -16.25
N GLN A 160 -5.79 -2.21 -16.22
CA GLN A 160 -5.07 -1.31 -15.32
C GLN A 160 -5.37 -1.61 -13.84
N GLY A 161 -5.22 -2.88 -13.44
CA GLY A 161 -5.53 -3.31 -12.08
C GLY A 161 -6.99 -3.09 -11.69
N GLY A 162 -7.93 -3.28 -12.62
CA GLY A 162 -9.35 -3.06 -12.37
C GLY A 162 -9.81 -1.59 -12.40
N ASN A 163 -8.96 -0.63 -12.76
CA ASN A 163 -9.39 0.78 -12.96
C ASN A 163 -10.38 0.93 -14.13
N LEU A 164 -10.22 0.10 -15.15
CA LEU A 164 -11.13 0.03 -16.30
C LEU A 164 -12.36 -0.84 -16.02
N PHE A 165 -12.34 -1.65 -14.97
CA PHE A 165 -13.50 -2.44 -14.52
C PHE A 165 -14.49 -1.54 -13.77
N LYS A 166 -15.48 -1.00 -14.50
CA LYS A 166 -16.52 -0.13 -13.92
C LYS A 166 -17.50 -0.90 -13.06
N LEU A 167 -17.84 -0.32 -11.92
CA LEU A 167 -18.93 -0.78 -11.04
C LEU A 167 -20.12 0.16 -11.21
N GLU A 168 -21.32 -0.32 -10.88
CA GLU A 168 -22.50 0.55 -10.86
C GLU A 168 -22.32 1.66 -9.81
N LYS A 169 -22.78 2.88 -10.12
CA LYS A 169 -22.84 3.96 -9.13
C LYS A 169 -23.90 3.60 -8.11
N ASN A 170 -23.52 3.29 -6.87
CA ASN A 170 -24.52 3.02 -5.84
C ASN A 170 -25.38 4.28 -5.60
N PRO A 171 -26.70 4.21 -5.78
CA PRO A 171 -27.59 5.36 -5.63
C PRO A 171 -27.87 5.73 -4.16
N ALA A 172 -27.38 4.98 -3.17
CA ALA A 172 -27.67 5.25 -1.76
C ALA A 172 -26.99 6.56 -1.27
N PRO A 173 -27.77 7.53 -0.73
CA PRO A 173 -27.21 8.77 -0.18
C PRO A 173 -26.15 8.48 0.89
N GLY A 174 -24.98 9.09 0.75
CA GLY A 174 -23.87 8.96 1.71
C GLY A 174 -23.01 7.70 1.57
N LYS A 175 -23.28 6.81 0.60
CA LYS A 175 -22.36 5.71 0.25
C LYS A 175 -21.65 6.02 -1.06
N GLN A 176 -20.43 6.55 -0.97
CA GLN A 176 -19.49 6.52 -2.09
C GLN A 176 -19.11 5.05 -2.32
N TYR A 177 -19.75 4.38 -3.28
CA TYR A 177 -19.05 3.27 -3.90
C TYR A 177 -18.04 3.86 -4.86
N ALA A 178 -16.84 3.31 -4.81
CA ALA A 178 -15.84 3.45 -5.84
C ALA A 178 -16.45 3.26 -7.25
N GLU A 179 -16.09 4.13 -8.18
CA GLU A 179 -16.61 4.08 -9.56
C GLU A 179 -16.01 2.92 -10.38
N ASN A 180 -15.00 2.24 -9.82
CA ASN A 180 -14.33 1.11 -10.43
C ASN A 180 -13.86 0.10 -9.36
N LEU A 181 -13.47 -1.08 -9.81
CA LEU A 181 -13.04 -2.18 -8.95
C LEU A 181 -11.76 -1.85 -8.16
N HIS A 182 -10.82 -1.13 -8.75
CA HIS A 182 -9.56 -0.74 -8.10
C HIS A 182 -9.81 0.09 -6.84
N SER A 183 -10.51 1.22 -7.00
CA SER A 183 -10.85 2.13 -5.90
C SER A 183 -11.76 1.47 -4.85
N PHE A 184 -12.54 0.43 -5.23
CA PHE A 184 -13.31 -0.35 -4.27
C PHE A 184 -12.37 -1.09 -3.33
N TRP A 185 -11.34 -1.74 -3.85
CA TRP A 185 -10.37 -2.50 -3.05
C TRP A 185 -9.47 -1.63 -2.20
N ASP A 186 -9.03 -0.47 -2.71
CA ASP A 186 -8.21 0.48 -1.95
C ASP A 186 -8.89 0.97 -0.66
N ASP A 187 -10.23 1.14 -0.70
CA ASP A 187 -11.01 1.62 0.44
C ASP A 187 -11.43 0.51 1.42
N LEU A 188 -11.31 -0.78 1.05
CA LEU A 188 -11.81 -1.90 1.87
C LEU A 188 -11.30 -1.91 3.31
N PRO A 189 -10.00 -1.68 3.61
CA PRO A 189 -9.54 -1.70 4.98
C PRO A 189 -10.22 -0.63 5.86
N ALA A 190 -10.42 0.58 5.33
CA ALA A 190 -10.97 1.70 6.09
C ALA A 190 -12.51 1.67 6.15
N SER A 191 -13.18 1.28 5.08
CA SER A 191 -14.66 1.22 4.98
C SER A 191 -15.31 0.26 5.98
N GLN A 192 -14.56 -0.72 6.49
CA GLN A 192 -15.00 -1.63 7.55
C GLN A 192 -15.12 -0.95 8.92
N PHE A 193 -14.47 0.19 9.11
CA PHE A 193 -14.39 0.91 10.37
C PHE A 193 -14.83 2.36 10.16
N PRO A 194 -16.15 2.60 9.98
CA PRO A 194 -16.67 3.96 9.87
C PRO A 194 -16.31 4.77 11.12
N SER A 195 -15.98 6.04 10.92
CA SER A 195 -15.71 6.96 12.03
C SER A 195 -17.00 7.51 12.62
N PRO A 196 -17.19 7.41 13.94
CA PRO A 196 -18.23 8.18 14.63
C PRO A 196 -18.04 9.69 14.41
N PRO A 197 -19.10 10.50 14.47
CA PRO A 197 -18.99 11.95 14.39
C PRO A 197 -17.99 12.51 15.40
N GLY A 198 -17.04 13.32 14.93
CA GLY A 198 -16.02 13.95 15.78
C GLY A 198 -14.88 13.02 16.21
N GLU A 199 -14.79 11.78 15.69
CA GLU A 199 -13.64 10.93 15.95
C GLU A 199 -12.37 11.51 15.32
N ASP A 200 -11.32 11.56 16.12
CA ASP A 200 -9.98 11.92 15.68
C ASP A 200 -9.42 10.87 14.68
N PRO A 201 -8.86 11.27 13.53
CA PRO A 201 -8.34 10.33 12.54
C PRO A 201 -7.30 9.34 13.08
N GLU A 202 -6.41 9.78 13.99
CA GLU A 202 -5.39 8.91 14.59
C GLU A 202 -6.04 7.87 15.52
N ALA A 203 -7.11 8.23 16.24
CA ALA A 203 -7.91 7.28 17.00
C ALA A 203 -8.54 6.19 16.10
N ARG A 204 -9.08 6.57 14.93
CA ARG A 204 -9.62 5.61 13.95
C ARG A 204 -8.53 4.65 13.47
N ILE A 205 -7.36 5.17 13.09
CA ILE A 205 -6.24 4.34 12.62
C ILE A 205 -5.80 3.37 13.73
N GLY A 206 -5.72 3.83 14.97
CA GLY A 206 -5.43 2.99 16.14
C GLY A 206 -6.41 1.83 16.30
N ARG A 207 -7.72 2.08 16.20
CA ARG A 207 -8.75 1.01 16.27
C ARG A 207 -8.64 0.00 15.14
N ILE A 208 -8.42 0.47 13.90
CA ILE A 208 -8.24 -0.41 12.73
C ILE A 208 -7.02 -1.32 12.93
N ALA A 209 -5.88 -0.75 13.33
CA ALA A 209 -4.67 -1.49 13.58
C ALA A 209 -4.86 -2.51 14.71
N GLN A 210 -5.47 -2.11 15.83
CA GLN A 210 -5.77 -2.99 16.95
C GLN A 210 -6.65 -4.17 16.52
N ALA A 211 -7.74 -3.90 15.80
CA ALA A 211 -8.64 -4.94 15.29
C ALA A 211 -7.91 -5.92 14.35
N ALA A 212 -7.11 -5.39 13.42
CA ALA A 212 -6.30 -6.21 12.52
C ALA A 212 -5.33 -7.12 13.29
N THR A 213 -4.57 -6.56 14.23
CA THR A 213 -3.57 -7.33 14.99
C THR A 213 -4.17 -8.29 16.01
N PHE A 214 -5.38 -8.01 16.52
CA PHE A 214 -6.09 -8.90 17.42
C PHE A 214 -6.59 -10.15 16.68
N LEU A 215 -7.20 -9.97 15.51
CA LEU A 215 -7.71 -11.07 14.69
C LEU A 215 -6.58 -11.85 13.98
N LEU A 216 -5.53 -11.14 13.59
CA LEU A 216 -4.43 -11.65 12.77
C LEU A 216 -3.09 -11.34 13.46
N PRO A 217 -2.79 -11.99 14.61
CA PRO A 217 -1.57 -11.73 15.36
C PRO A 217 -0.33 -12.16 14.57
N LYS A 218 0.77 -11.44 14.77
CA LYS A 218 2.06 -11.64 14.07
C LYS A 218 2.52 -13.10 14.05
N ALA A 219 2.33 -13.81 15.15
CA ALA A 219 2.72 -15.22 15.30
C ALA A 219 2.08 -16.15 14.26
N LEU A 220 0.88 -15.84 13.75
CA LEU A 220 0.26 -16.62 12.66
C LEU A 220 1.07 -16.50 11.37
N PHE A 221 1.51 -15.29 11.03
CA PHE A 221 2.30 -15.03 9.83
C PHE A 221 3.71 -15.58 9.96
N GLU A 222 4.34 -15.47 11.14
CA GLU A 222 5.67 -16.04 11.39
C GLU A 222 5.65 -17.57 11.25
N ARG A 223 4.65 -18.26 11.83
CA ARG A 223 4.49 -19.72 11.67
C ARG A 223 4.25 -20.14 10.23
N ALA A 224 3.58 -19.30 9.44
CA ALA A 224 3.35 -19.52 8.02
C ALA A 224 4.53 -19.11 7.13
N GLY A 225 5.63 -18.58 7.70
CA GLY A 225 6.79 -18.10 6.93
C GLY A 225 6.52 -16.83 6.11
N LEU A 226 5.46 -16.07 6.44
CA LEU A 226 4.97 -14.93 5.65
C LEU A 226 5.57 -13.59 6.09
N THR A 227 6.58 -13.56 6.96
CA THR A 227 7.25 -12.33 7.43
C THR A 227 8.64 -12.11 6.82
N GLN A 228 9.03 -12.94 5.84
CA GLN A 228 10.32 -12.83 5.13
C GLN A 228 10.43 -11.50 4.38
N THR A 229 11.61 -10.85 4.48
CA THR A 229 11.93 -9.57 3.84
C THR A 229 12.69 -9.77 2.53
N GLY A 230 12.71 -8.75 1.66
CA GLY A 230 13.49 -8.75 0.40
C GLY A 230 12.92 -9.60 -0.74
N GLN A 231 11.92 -10.45 -0.48
CA GLN A 231 11.27 -11.31 -1.48
C GLN A 231 10.15 -10.57 -2.24
N TYR A 232 10.43 -9.39 -2.79
CA TYR A 232 9.39 -8.50 -3.33
C TYR A 232 8.63 -9.07 -4.52
N SER A 233 9.28 -9.84 -5.40
CA SER A 233 8.61 -10.56 -6.49
C SER A 233 7.63 -11.62 -5.96
N GLN A 234 7.96 -12.27 -4.85
CA GLN A 234 7.06 -13.23 -4.20
C GLN A 234 5.85 -12.52 -3.59
N TRP A 235 6.05 -11.37 -2.93
CA TRP A 235 4.93 -10.59 -2.39
C TRP A 235 3.96 -10.15 -3.47
N ASN A 236 4.48 -9.71 -4.62
CA ASN A 236 3.68 -9.39 -5.79
C ASN A 236 2.91 -10.61 -6.30
N ARG A 237 3.59 -11.76 -6.44
CA ARG A 237 2.95 -13.01 -6.88
C ARG A 237 1.81 -13.44 -5.97
N GLU A 238 1.98 -13.34 -4.65
CA GLU A 238 0.92 -13.63 -3.69
C GLU A 238 -0.31 -12.73 -3.90
N GLY A 239 -0.09 -11.43 -4.16
CA GLY A 239 -1.18 -10.48 -4.46
C GLY A 239 -1.88 -10.82 -5.77
N ALA A 240 -1.13 -11.20 -6.80
CA ALA A 240 -1.66 -11.61 -8.09
C ALA A 240 -2.50 -12.89 -8.01
N GLU A 241 -2.03 -13.89 -7.26
CA GLU A 241 -2.78 -15.13 -7.01
C GLU A 241 -4.10 -14.85 -6.30
N VAL A 242 -4.11 -13.95 -5.32
CA VAL A 242 -5.35 -13.49 -4.67
C VAL A 242 -6.26 -12.79 -5.66
N ALA A 243 -5.73 -11.92 -6.52
CA ALA A 243 -6.55 -11.21 -7.50
C ALA A 243 -7.22 -12.17 -8.49
N ILE A 244 -6.45 -13.09 -9.06
CA ILE A 244 -6.94 -14.08 -10.01
C ILE A 244 -7.96 -15.03 -9.37
N ALA A 245 -7.70 -15.51 -8.15
CA ALA A 245 -8.53 -16.52 -7.51
C ALA A 245 -9.76 -15.96 -6.78
N LYS A 246 -9.70 -14.73 -6.28
CA LYS A 246 -10.74 -14.17 -5.38
C LYS A 246 -11.35 -12.86 -5.84
N VAL A 247 -10.65 -12.04 -6.63
CA VAL A 247 -11.16 -10.73 -7.06
C VAL A 247 -12.02 -10.87 -8.31
N TYR A 248 -11.48 -11.44 -9.38
CA TYR A 248 -12.16 -11.43 -10.69
C TYR A 248 -13.27 -12.48 -10.93
N PRO A 249 -13.22 -13.73 -10.42
CA PRO A 249 -14.06 -14.83 -10.94
C PRO A 249 -15.59 -14.66 -10.87
N ASN A 250 -16.12 -13.74 -10.05
CA ASN A 250 -17.56 -13.60 -9.81
C ASN A 250 -18.08 -12.17 -9.99
N LEU A 251 -17.32 -11.31 -10.65
CA LEU A 251 -17.72 -9.91 -10.86
C LEU A 251 -18.28 -9.69 -12.26
N LYS A 252 -19.27 -8.79 -12.32
CA LYS A 252 -19.83 -8.30 -13.58
C LYS A 252 -19.61 -6.80 -13.68
N ARG A 253 -19.27 -6.34 -14.89
CA ARG A 253 -19.09 -4.92 -15.17
C ARG A 253 -20.42 -4.20 -15.05
N ASN A 254 -20.37 -2.99 -14.51
CA ASN A 254 -21.52 -2.12 -14.29
C ASN A 254 -22.57 -2.71 -13.34
N GLU A 255 -22.18 -3.66 -12.49
CA GLU A 255 -22.99 -4.15 -11.37
C GLU A 255 -22.25 -3.89 -10.06
N LEU A 256 -22.98 -3.69 -8.97
CA LEU A 256 -22.37 -3.69 -7.63
C LEU A 256 -21.93 -5.11 -7.25
N PRO A 257 -20.79 -5.29 -6.57
CA PRO A 257 -20.47 -6.56 -5.96
C PRO A 257 -21.53 -6.95 -4.93
N ASP A 258 -21.91 -8.23 -4.91
CA ASP A 258 -22.90 -8.70 -3.95
C ASP A 258 -22.36 -8.73 -2.50
N ALA A 259 -23.23 -9.06 -1.55
CA ALA A 259 -22.87 -9.10 -0.13
C ALA A 259 -21.83 -10.18 0.20
N ALA A 260 -21.88 -11.33 -0.48
CA ALA A 260 -20.96 -12.44 -0.23
C ALA A 260 -19.54 -12.08 -0.72
N TYR A 261 -19.44 -11.56 -1.93
CA TYR A 261 -18.20 -11.01 -2.47
C TYR A 261 -17.66 -9.90 -1.57
N THR A 262 -18.51 -8.94 -1.20
CA THR A 262 -18.08 -7.80 -0.38
C THR A 262 -17.52 -8.26 0.97
N GLN A 263 -18.10 -9.29 1.59
CA GLN A 263 -17.60 -9.82 2.85
C GLN A 263 -16.27 -10.56 2.69
N GLU A 264 -16.11 -11.38 1.64
CA GLU A 264 -14.85 -12.07 1.37
C GLU A 264 -13.72 -11.08 1.01
N ALA A 265 -14.06 -10.03 0.25
CA ALA A 265 -13.12 -8.96 -0.09
C ALA A 265 -12.64 -8.23 1.16
N LYS A 266 -13.56 -7.88 2.08
CA LYS A 266 -13.24 -7.28 3.38
C LYS A 266 -12.29 -8.15 4.21
N ASN A 267 -12.59 -9.44 4.33
CA ASN A 267 -11.76 -10.40 5.05
C ASN A 267 -10.36 -10.48 4.43
N THR A 268 -10.29 -10.56 3.10
CA THR A 268 -9.03 -10.63 2.34
C THR A 268 -8.20 -9.35 2.53
N ALA A 269 -8.83 -8.18 2.47
CA ALA A 269 -8.17 -6.89 2.69
C ALA A 269 -7.61 -6.77 4.11
N MET A 270 -8.28 -7.30 5.13
CA MET A 270 -7.75 -7.32 6.51
C MET A 270 -6.52 -8.21 6.65
N VAL A 271 -6.49 -9.38 5.98
CA VAL A 271 -5.31 -10.25 5.93
C VAL A 271 -4.14 -9.52 5.25
N ALA A 272 -4.39 -8.88 4.10
CA ALA A 272 -3.39 -8.08 3.40
C ALA A 272 -2.85 -6.93 4.26
N LEU A 273 -3.73 -6.17 4.94
CA LEU A 273 -3.37 -5.07 5.83
C LEU A 273 -2.42 -5.52 6.95
N ALA A 274 -2.74 -6.62 7.64
CA ALA A 274 -1.91 -7.12 8.73
C ALA A 274 -0.56 -7.64 8.20
N LYS A 275 -0.59 -8.44 7.13
CA LYS A 275 0.61 -8.99 6.46
C LYS A 275 1.57 -7.88 6.04
N ALA A 276 1.05 -6.84 5.39
CA ALA A 276 1.83 -5.66 4.97
C ALA A 276 2.47 -4.95 6.17
N GLY A 277 1.73 -4.75 7.27
CA GLY A 277 2.25 -4.10 8.47
C GLY A 277 3.41 -4.86 9.11
N TYR A 278 3.28 -6.19 9.24
CA TYR A 278 4.36 -7.02 9.80
C TYR A 278 5.58 -7.10 8.88
N ARG A 279 5.38 -7.21 7.57
CA ARG A 279 6.46 -7.19 6.58
C ARG A 279 7.17 -5.84 6.52
N LEU A 280 6.44 -4.72 6.62
CA LEU A 280 7.03 -3.39 6.69
C LEU A 280 7.92 -3.27 7.94
N ALA A 281 7.41 -3.65 9.12
CA ALA A 281 8.22 -3.63 10.35
C ALA A 281 9.52 -4.43 10.19
N ALA A 282 9.42 -5.68 9.73
CA ALA A 282 10.59 -6.54 9.53
C ALA A 282 11.58 -5.95 8.49
N THR A 283 11.07 -5.36 7.42
CA THR A 283 11.87 -4.74 6.35
C THR A 283 12.66 -3.55 6.89
N LEU A 284 12.00 -2.65 7.62
CA LEU A 284 12.66 -1.46 8.20
C LEU A 284 13.68 -1.84 9.28
N GLU A 285 13.37 -2.82 10.13
CA GLU A 285 14.33 -3.34 11.13
C GLU A 285 15.56 -3.96 10.45
N THR A 286 15.36 -4.74 9.40
CA THR A 286 16.46 -5.38 8.66
C THR A 286 17.33 -4.33 7.97
N ALA A 287 16.70 -3.38 7.26
CA ALA A 287 17.40 -2.34 6.54
C ALA A 287 18.29 -1.47 7.46
N LEU A 288 17.78 -1.09 8.64
CA LEU A 288 18.52 -0.25 9.60
C LEU A 288 19.39 -1.05 10.59
N GLY A 289 19.23 -2.37 10.63
CA GLY A 289 19.96 -3.29 11.51
C GLY A 289 21.26 -3.82 10.91
N ASN A 290 21.39 -3.83 9.57
CA ASN A 290 22.60 -4.24 8.87
C ASN A 290 23.73 -3.22 9.11
N LYS A 291 24.47 -3.40 10.21
CA LYS A 291 25.80 -2.80 10.36
C LYS A 291 26.73 -3.52 9.39
N LYS A 292 27.22 -2.82 8.35
CA LYS A 292 28.46 -3.21 7.68
C LYS A 292 29.63 -2.95 8.61
#